data_AF-A0A0D2DFQ2-F1
#
_entry.id   AF-A0A0D2DFQ2-F1
#
_cell.length_a   1.000
_cell.length_b   1.000
_cell.length_c   1.000
_cell.angle_alpha   90.00
_cell.angle_beta   90.00
_cell.angle_gamma   90.00
#
_symmetry.space_group_name_H-M   'P 1'
#
loop_
_entity.id
_entity.type
_entity.pdbx_description
1 polymer ?
#
loop_
_entity_poly.entity_id
_entity_poly.type
_entity_poly.pdbx_seq_one_letter_code
_entity_poly.pdbx_strand_id
1 'polypeptide(L)'
;MLYDSFDEFLEPDQREVNKPGGGFYPAHLRKQIDEMNEWVYNTVNNGVYKCGFATTQEAYDTNVYPLFKSLDRLETHLADPNHQPYLFGEHLTEADVRLYTTMARFDVAYYNIFNCNLKMIRHDYPRLSKWLRNLYWDTSDRTNGGVFKKTTFFEVYKYGYLRAKGRQSHGGSDVGWSVIIPRGPVPDIEPLTDEEEKELINGTAQKFNGLRLDSNGVGASPTSNNPFSAQGEGRGMGAIFGADVDSPTDGVASPMTSTTVGSPSASRAGDDDNETGFDENGEFHPRRMIKRRTTYGEENAKWYKAAKKAVKKSGAPTMHLAL
;
A
#
# COMPACT_ATOMS: atom_id res chain seq x y z
N MET A 1 -6.49 11.28 15.72
CA MET A 1 -6.09 10.15 14.82
C MET A 1 -4.59 10.27 14.56
N LEU A 2 -3.91 9.31 13.94
CA LEU A 2 -2.43 9.35 13.92
C LEU A 2 -1.85 10.61 13.25
N TYR A 3 -2.54 11.17 12.25
CA TYR A 3 -2.08 12.32 11.45
C TYR A 3 -2.11 13.67 12.17
N ASP A 4 -2.98 13.89 13.15
CA ASP A 4 -3.05 15.14 13.94
C ASP A 4 -2.46 14.99 15.36
N SER A 5 -2.12 13.76 15.76
CA SER A 5 -1.65 13.45 17.13
C SER A 5 -0.34 14.14 17.52
N PHE A 6 0.42 14.65 16.54
CA PHE A 6 1.70 15.33 16.77
C PHE A 6 1.69 16.79 16.29
N ASP A 7 0.54 17.33 15.88
CA ASP A 7 0.43 18.71 15.40
C ASP A 7 0.89 19.74 16.46
N GLU A 8 0.78 19.40 17.74
CA GLU A 8 1.26 20.26 18.84
C GLU A 8 2.77 20.50 18.83
N PHE A 9 3.54 19.58 18.22
CA PHE A 9 5.00 19.68 18.09
C PHE A 9 5.44 20.33 16.78
N LEU A 10 4.51 20.66 15.89
CA LEU A 10 4.78 21.23 14.58
C LEU A 10 4.56 22.74 14.59
N GLU A 11 5.39 23.43 13.81
CA GLU A 11 5.18 24.84 13.47
C GLU A 11 3.79 25.01 12.81
N PRO A 12 3.10 26.15 13.01
CA PRO A 12 1.73 26.31 12.56
C PRO A 12 1.49 25.93 11.09
N ASP A 13 2.37 26.34 10.18
CA ASP A 13 2.32 26.04 8.74
C ASP A 13 2.52 24.55 8.40
N GLN A 14 3.10 23.79 9.34
CA GLN A 14 3.36 22.37 9.18
C GLN A 14 2.24 21.48 9.71
N ARG A 15 1.31 22.03 10.49
CA ARG A 15 0.17 21.30 11.05
C ARG A 15 -0.79 20.84 9.97
N GLU A 16 -1.44 19.71 10.22
CA GLU A 16 -2.31 19.06 9.25
C GLU A 16 -3.46 19.96 8.78
N VAL A 17 -4.09 20.66 9.73
CA VAL A 17 -5.20 21.59 9.47
C VAL A 17 -4.84 22.74 8.53
N ASN A 18 -3.55 23.07 8.43
CA ASN A 18 -3.03 24.15 7.61
C ASN A 18 -2.46 23.66 6.27
N LYS A 19 -2.49 22.35 6.02
CA LYS A 19 -2.09 21.80 4.72
C LYS A 19 -3.13 22.09 3.64
N PRO A 20 -2.72 22.21 2.37
CA PRO A 20 -3.64 22.33 1.24
C PRO A 20 -4.70 21.21 1.27
N GLY A 21 -5.95 21.55 0.97
CA GLY A 21 -7.07 20.59 1.01
C GLY A 21 -7.56 20.21 2.41
N GLY A 22 -6.95 20.72 3.48
CA GLY A 22 -7.25 20.35 4.86
C GLY A 22 -6.52 19.08 5.34
N GLY A 23 -5.38 18.76 4.71
CA GLY A 23 -4.53 17.62 5.05
C GLY A 23 -5.03 16.29 4.50
N PHE A 24 -4.56 15.19 5.10
CA PHE A 24 -4.88 13.82 4.74
C PHE A 24 -6.30 13.38 5.13
N TYR A 25 -6.94 14.06 6.09
CA TYR A 25 -8.27 13.68 6.59
C TYR A 25 -9.22 14.88 6.81
N PRO A 26 -9.57 15.61 5.74
CA PRO A 26 -10.37 16.81 5.82
C PRO A 26 -11.85 16.50 6.10
N ALA A 27 -12.50 17.35 6.90
CA ALA A 27 -13.84 17.11 7.43
C ALA A 27 -14.91 16.75 6.38
N HIS A 28 -14.84 17.37 5.19
CA HIS A 28 -15.81 17.17 4.12
C HIS A 28 -15.66 15.83 3.36
N LEU A 29 -14.51 15.15 3.48
CA LEU A 29 -14.25 13.85 2.83
C LEU A 29 -14.26 12.66 3.81
N ARG A 30 -14.26 12.89 5.13
CA ARG A 30 -14.12 11.84 6.15
C ARG A 30 -15.01 10.63 5.91
N LYS A 31 -16.31 10.88 5.71
CA LYS A 31 -17.28 9.79 5.46
C LYS A 31 -16.90 8.94 4.25
N GLN A 32 -16.49 9.58 3.15
CA GLN A 32 -16.12 8.87 1.92
C GLN A 32 -14.79 8.12 2.09
N ILE A 33 -13.83 8.74 2.80
CA ILE A 33 -12.54 8.14 3.14
C ILE A 33 -12.74 6.90 4.01
N ASP A 34 -13.56 7.00 5.06
CA ASP A 34 -13.83 5.90 5.99
C ASP A 34 -14.51 4.73 5.28
N GLU A 35 -15.56 5.03 4.49
CA GLU A 35 -16.26 4.04 3.66
C GLU A 35 -15.30 3.35 2.69
N MET A 36 -14.42 4.10 2.02
CA MET A 36 -13.42 3.53 1.12
C MET A 36 -12.41 2.66 1.85
N ASN A 37 -11.84 3.18 2.92
CA ASN A 37 -10.80 2.52 3.70
C ASN A 37 -11.29 1.21 4.32
N GLU A 38 -12.56 1.12 4.70
CA GLU A 38 -13.13 -0.10 5.27
C GLU A 38 -13.07 -1.26 4.28
N TRP A 39 -13.61 -1.11 3.06
CA TRP A 39 -13.56 -2.21 2.10
C TRP A 39 -12.17 -2.39 1.51
N VAL A 40 -11.41 -1.32 1.23
CA VAL A 40 -10.02 -1.41 0.75
C VAL A 40 -9.17 -2.22 1.74
N TYR A 41 -9.33 -1.99 3.05
CA TYR A 41 -8.63 -2.79 4.03
C TYR A 41 -9.03 -4.28 3.96
N ASN A 42 -10.32 -4.56 3.98
CA ASN A 42 -10.84 -5.92 4.09
C ASN A 42 -10.56 -6.80 2.87
N THR A 43 -10.67 -6.23 1.67
CA THR A 43 -10.60 -6.98 0.39
C THR A 43 -9.35 -6.69 -0.43
N VAL A 44 -8.60 -5.61 -0.16
CA VAL A 44 -7.37 -5.28 -0.89
C VAL A 44 -6.15 -5.41 0.01
N ASN A 45 -6.00 -4.55 1.04
CA ASN A 45 -4.80 -4.54 1.88
C ASN A 45 -4.60 -5.87 2.62
N ASN A 46 -5.66 -6.39 3.25
CA ASN A 46 -5.65 -7.70 3.87
C ASN A 46 -5.99 -8.82 2.87
N GLY A 47 -6.72 -8.50 1.80
CA GLY A 47 -7.13 -9.48 0.78
C GLY A 47 -5.97 -10.19 0.11
N VAL A 48 -4.88 -9.46 -0.22
CA VAL A 48 -3.67 -10.08 -0.80
C VAL A 48 -3.03 -11.10 0.15
N TYR A 49 -3.05 -10.87 1.47
CA TYR A 49 -2.53 -11.82 2.46
C TYR A 49 -3.45 -13.03 2.61
N LYS A 50 -4.78 -12.82 2.59
CA LYS A 50 -5.74 -13.91 2.59
C LYS A 50 -5.57 -14.83 1.39
N CYS A 51 -5.23 -14.28 0.21
CA CYS A 51 -4.87 -15.07 -0.96
C CYS A 51 -3.53 -15.80 -0.76
N GLY A 52 -2.49 -15.05 -0.37
CA GLY A 52 -1.11 -15.58 -0.31
C GLY A 52 -0.87 -16.63 0.76
N PHE A 53 -1.65 -16.60 1.84
CA PHE A 53 -1.54 -17.53 2.95
C PHE A 53 -2.64 -18.60 2.97
N ALA A 54 -3.54 -18.62 1.99
CA ALA A 54 -4.53 -19.67 1.84
C ALA A 54 -3.86 -21.05 1.70
N THR A 55 -4.31 -22.01 2.49
CA THR A 55 -3.80 -23.40 2.47
C THR A 55 -4.70 -24.36 1.70
N THR A 56 -5.88 -23.90 1.25
CA THR A 56 -6.82 -24.66 0.44
C THR A 56 -7.24 -23.86 -0.79
N GLN A 57 -7.60 -24.56 -1.87
CA GLN A 57 -8.07 -23.93 -3.11
C GLN A 57 -9.33 -23.09 -2.88
N GLU A 58 -10.30 -23.63 -2.12
CA GLU A 58 -11.55 -22.93 -1.80
C GLU A 58 -11.32 -21.62 -1.03
N ALA A 59 -10.41 -21.62 -0.05
CA ALA A 59 -10.05 -20.42 0.69
C ALA A 59 -9.35 -19.39 -0.22
N TYR A 60 -8.49 -19.84 -1.13
CA TYR A 60 -7.87 -18.97 -2.12
C TYR A 60 -8.92 -18.35 -3.06
N ASP A 61 -9.78 -19.17 -3.65
CA ASP A 61 -10.83 -18.72 -4.60
C ASP A 61 -11.79 -17.73 -3.95
N THR A 62 -12.20 -17.99 -2.71
CA THR A 62 -13.08 -17.11 -1.93
C THR A 62 -12.47 -15.72 -1.69
N ASN A 63 -11.14 -15.57 -1.72
CA ASN A 63 -10.46 -14.31 -1.47
C ASN A 63 -9.95 -13.61 -2.73
N VAL A 64 -9.52 -14.37 -3.75
CA VAL A 64 -8.97 -13.79 -4.99
C VAL A 64 -10.04 -13.07 -5.80
N TYR A 65 -11.27 -13.61 -5.91
CA TYR A 65 -12.32 -12.94 -6.68
C TYR A 65 -12.78 -11.61 -6.04
N PRO A 66 -13.03 -11.52 -4.73
CA PRO A 66 -13.32 -10.24 -4.08
C PRO A 66 -12.18 -9.21 -4.17
N LEU A 67 -10.92 -9.66 -4.12
CA LEU A 67 -9.76 -8.80 -4.33
C LEU A 67 -9.85 -8.11 -5.70
N PHE A 68 -9.97 -8.89 -6.79
CA PHE A 68 -10.03 -8.32 -8.12
C PHE A 68 -11.31 -7.52 -8.39
N LYS A 69 -12.45 -7.91 -7.81
CA LYS A 69 -13.67 -7.08 -7.84
C LYS A 69 -13.45 -5.70 -7.19
N SER A 70 -12.64 -5.65 -6.14
CA SER A 70 -12.32 -4.40 -5.44
C SER A 70 -11.31 -3.54 -6.22
N LEU A 71 -10.36 -4.17 -6.92
CA LEU A 71 -9.47 -3.48 -7.87
C LEU A 71 -10.27 -2.90 -9.04
N ASP A 72 -11.25 -3.63 -9.57
CA ASP A 72 -12.14 -3.14 -10.63
C ASP A 72 -12.98 -1.94 -10.15
N ARG A 73 -13.40 -1.96 -8.88
CA ARG A 73 -14.07 -0.83 -8.25
C ARG A 73 -13.15 0.38 -8.11
N LEU A 74 -11.87 0.19 -7.74
CA LEU A 74 -10.88 1.28 -7.67
C LEU A 74 -10.61 1.89 -9.06
N GLU A 75 -10.47 1.05 -10.08
CA GLU A 75 -10.28 1.50 -11.46
C GLU A 75 -11.49 2.32 -11.95
N THR A 76 -12.70 1.87 -11.63
CA THR A 76 -13.94 2.60 -11.93
C THR A 76 -14.04 3.90 -11.13
N HIS A 77 -13.60 3.91 -9.87
CA HIS A 77 -13.60 5.11 -9.02
C HIS A 77 -12.67 6.20 -9.59
N LEU A 78 -11.45 5.82 -9.99
CA LEU A 78 -10.48 6.69 -10.66
C LEU A 78 -10.94 7.09 -12.08
N ALA A 79 -12.07 6.55 -12.56
CA ALA A 79 -12.62 6.93 -13.84
C ALA A 79 -13.33 8.29 -13.83
N ASP A 80 -13.79 8.73 -12.67
CA ASP A 80 -14.39 10.05 -12.47
C ASP A 80 -13.31 11.14 -12.66
N PRO A 81 -13.54 12.16 -13.52
CA PRO A 81 -12.63 13.29 -13.67
C PRO A 81 -12.32 14.06 -12.38
N ASN A 82 -13.19 13.96 -11.36
CA ASN A 82 -12.99 14.59 -10.05
C ASN A 82 -12.03 13.80 -9.15
N HIS A 83 -11.65 12.57 -9.51
CA HIS A 83 -10.76 11.70 -8.74
C HIS A 83 -9.39 11.57 -9.41
N GLN A 84 -8.80 12.72 -9.72
CA GLN A 84 -7.46 12.83 -10.27
C GLN A 84 -6.73 14.07 -9.68
N PRO A 85 -5.41 13.98 -9.42
CA PRO A 85 -4.56 12.82 -9.64
C PRO A 85 -4.63 11.76 -8.51
N TYR A 86 -5.36 12.02 -7.43
CA TYR A 86 -5.51 11.14 -6.27
C TYR A 86 -6.95 10.63 -6.10
N LEU A 87 -7.17 9.68 -5.17
CA LEU A 87 -8.46 9.01 -4.99
C LEU A 87 -9.62 9.98 -4.74
N PHE A 88 -9.41 11.08 -4.02
CA PHE A 88 -10.44 12.08 -3.74
C PHE A 88 -10.14 13.45 -4.36
N GLY A 89 -9.39 13.47 -5.47
CA GLY A 89 -9.16 14.65 -6.28
C GLY A 89 -7.75 15.21 -6.18
N GLU A 90 -7.65 16.53 -6.02
CA GLU A 90 -6.37 17.27 -6.16
C GLU A 90 -5.40 17.06 -5.01
N HIS A 91 -5.90 16.75 -3.81
CA HIS A 91 -5.11 16.66 -2.60
C HIS A 91 -4.96 15.21 -2.13
N LEU A 92 -3.75 14.89 -1.68
CA LEU A 92 -3.41 13.58 -1.15
C LEU A 92 -4.18 13.33 0.15
N THR A 93 -4.83 12.17 0.26
CA THR A 93 -5.59 11.77 1.46
C THR A 93 -4.98 10.55 2.13
N GLU A 94 -5.43 10.21 3.34
CA GLU A 94 -4.98 8.98 4.00
C GLU A 94 -5.37 7.72 3.22
N ALA A 95 -6.44 7.76 2.42
CA ALA A 95 -6.87 6.64 1.58
C ALA A 95 -5.78 6.32 0.55
N ASP A 96 -5.15 7.34 -0.03
CA ASP A 96 -4.07 7.16 -1.00
C ASP A 96 -2.85 6.50 -0.35
N VAL A 97 -2.46 6.98 0.84
CA VAL A 97 -1.31 6.45 1.58
C VAL A 97 -1.53 4.98 1.94
N ARG A 98 -2.73 4.62 2.42
CA ARG A 98 -3.07 3.23 2.78
C ARG A 98 -3.10 2.33 1.55
N LEU A 99 -3.70 2.77 0.45
CA LEU A 99 -3.75 1.99 -0.78
C LEU A 99 -2.36 1.82 -1.41
N TYR A 100 -1.54 2.88 -1.40
CA TYR A 100 -0.22 2.93 -2.06
C TYR A 100 0.66 1.78 -1.60
N THR A 101 0.69 1.53 -0.29
CA THR A 101 1.52 0.48 0.29
C THR A 101 1.23 -0.90 -0.30
N THR A 102 -0.03 -1.17 -0.66
CA THR A 102 -0.40 -2.43 -1.30
C THR A 102 -0.11 -2.42 -2.79
N MET A 103 -0.46 -1.33 -3.49
CA MET A 103 -0.28 -1.24 -4.94
C MET A 103 1.19 -1.25 -5.36
N ALA A 104 2.07 -0.55 -4.63
CA ALA A 104 3.51 -0.57 -4.89
C ALA A 104 4.13 -1.97 -4.78
N ARG A 105 3.52 -2.88 -4.01
CA ARG A 105 4.00 -4.25 -3.81
C ARG A 105 3.29 -5.27 -4.70
N PHE A 106 2.25 -4.86 -5.44
CA PHE A 106 1.36 -5.80 -6.11
C PHE A 106 2.08 -6.58 -7.21
N ASP A 107 2.56 -5.91 -8.26
CA ASP A 107 3.22 -6.58 -9.38
C ASP A 107 4.56 -7.21 -8.97
N VAL A 108 5.26 -6.58 -8.02
CA VAL A 108 6.59 -6.98 -7.57
C VAL A 108 6.58 -8.21 -6.66
N ALA A 109 5.55 -8.34 -5.83
CA ALA A 109 5.47 -9.39 -4.83
C ALA A 109 4.15 -10.15 -4.90
N TYR A 110 3.01 -9.49 -4.69
CA TYR A 110 1.74 -10.19 -4.50
C TYR A 110 1.27 -10.99 -5.72
N TYR A 111 1.50 -10.46 -6.92
CA TYR A 111 1.12 -11.11 -8.17
C TYR A 111 1.69 -12.53 -8.26
N ASN A 112 2.99 -12.69 -8.05
CA ASN A 112 3.65 -13.99 -8.14
C ASN A 112 3.68 -14.71 -6.79
N ILE A 113 4.19 -14.06 -5.74
CA ILE A 113 4.42 -14.70 -4.44
C ILE A 113 3.11 -15.06 -3.77
N PHE A 114 2.06 -14.22 -3.85
CA PHE A 114 0.76 -14.52 -3.24
C PHE A 114 -0.27 -15.10 -4.22
N ASN A 115 0.17 -15.45 -5.43
CA ASN A 115 -0.69 -15.93 -6.50
C ASN A 115 -1.85 -14.97 -6.83
N CYS A 116 -1.73 -13.67 -6.56
CA CYS A 116 -2.75 -12.69 -6.93
C CYS A 116 -2.65 -12.35 -8.43
N ASN A 117 -2.88 -13.33 -9.30
CA ASN A 117 -2.40 -13.31 -10.68
C ASN A 117 -3.49 -13.28 -11.78
N LEU A 118 -4.73 -12.94 -11.45
CA LEU A 118 -5.78 -12.81 -12.48
C LEU A 118 -5.48 -11.66 -13.46
N LYS A 119 -4.92 -10.55 -12.95
CA LYS A 119 -4.57 -9.33 -13.68
C LYS A 119 -3.35 -8.66 -13.02
N MET A 120 -2.53 -7.96 -13.79
CA MET A 120 -1.43 -7.11 -13.31
C MET A 120 -1.86 -5.65 -13.25
N ILE A 121 -1.36 -4.89 -12.26
CA ILE A 121 -1.69 -3.46 -12.14
C ILE A 121 -1.19 -2.68 -13.36
N ARG A 122 0.05 -2.92 -13.78
CA ARG A 122 0.66 -2.18 -14.90
C ARG A 122 -0.01 -2.38 -16.27
N HIS A 123 -0.68 -3.50 -16.50
CA HIS A 123 -1.22 -3.85 -17.83
C HIS A 123 -2.75 -3.79 -17.91
N ASP A 124 -3.45 -4.22 -16.85
CA ASP A 124 -4.90 -4.39 -16.90
C ASP A 124 -5.67 -3.25 -16.22
N TYR A 125 -4.96 -2.37 -15.48
CA TYR A 125 -5.54 -1.28 -14.70
C TYR A 125 -4.89 0.06 -15.04
N PRO A 126 -5.19 0.65 -16.21
CA PRO A 126 -4.48 1.84 -16.69
C PRO A 126 -4.61 3.05 -15.76
N ARG A 127 -5.78 3.29 -15.14
CA ARG A 127 -5.98 4.45 -14.25
C ARG A 127 -5.31 4.22 -12.90
N LEU A 128 -5.41 3.01 -12.35
CA LEU A 128 -4.73 2.65 -11.10
C LEU A 128 -3.20 2.62 -11.27
N SER A 129 -2.70 2.14 -12.42
CA SER A 129 -1.28 2.20 -12.79
C SER A 129 -0.81 3.66 -12.87
N LYS A 130 -1.56 4.53 -13.54
CA LYS A 130 -1.26 5.96 -13.60
C LYS A 130 -1.25 6.59 -12.19
N TRP A 131 -2.26 6.33 -11.37
CA TRP A 131 -2.33 6.80 -9.98
C TRP A 131 -1.11 6.35 -9.16
N LEU A 132 -0.70 5.08 -9.28
CA LEU A 132 0.47 4.54 -8.59
C LEU A 132 1.76 5.22 -9.05
N ARG A 133 1.93 5.40 -10.36
CA ARG A 133 3.10 6.06 -10.96
C ARG A 133 3.17 7.54 -10.60
N ASN A 134 2.02 8.23 -10.55
CA ASN A 134 1.94 9.61 -10.05
C ASN A 134 2.50 9.69 -8.64
N LEU A 135 2.00 8.87 -7.70
CA LEU A 135 2.50 8.88 -6.31
C LEU A 135 3.99 8.52 -6.20
N TYR A 136 4.43 7.52 -6.96
CA TYR A 136 5.81 7.04 -6.88
C TYR A 136 6.81 8.04 -7.48
N TRP A 137 6.52 8.63 -8.64
CA TRP A 137 7.48 9.49 -9.35
C TRP A 137 7.36 10.97 -9.03
N ASP A 138 6.24 11.44 -8.47
CA ASP A 138 6.10 12.84 -8.07
C ASP A 138 7.14 13.21 -7.00
N THR A 139 8.03 14.14 -7.32
CA THR A 139 9.04 14.69 -6.41
C THR A 139 8.70 16.10 -5.92
N SER A 140 7.50 16.59 -6.19
CA SER A 140 7.04 17.91 -5.75
C SER A 140 6.76 17.98 -4.25
N ASP A 141 6.40 19.18 -3.77
CA ASP A 141 6.01 19.38 -2.38
C ASP A 141 4.73 18.61 -2.00
N ARG A 142 3.88 18.24 -2.97
CA ARG A 142 2.65 17.46 -2.75
C ARG A 142 2.93 16.10 -2.11
N THR A 143 4.07 15.48 -2.48
CA THR A 143 4.52 14.19 -1.95
C THR A 143 5.71 14.35 -1.01
N ASN A 144 5.89 15.53 -0.41
CA ASN A 144 6.99 15.85 0.49
C ASN A 144 8.36 15.50 -0.13
N GLY A 145 8.57 15.94 -1.38
CA GLY A 145 9.81 15.71 -2.10
C GLY A 145 10.00 14.25 -2.53
N GLY A 146 8.94 13.53 -2.88
CA GLY A 146 9.01 12.14 -3.35
C GLY A 146 9.18 11.10 -2.24
N VAL A 147 8.51 11.30 -1.10
CA VAL A 147 8.58 10.38 0.06
C VAL A 147 8.22 8.94 -0.32
N PHE A 148 7.26 8.74 -1.22
CA PHE A 148 6.79 7.43 -1.68
C PHE A 148 7.92 6.59 -2.30
N LYS A 149 8.66 7.15 -3.26
CA LYS A 149 9.82 6.47 -3.84
C LYS A 149 10.97 6.34 -2.85
N LYS A 150 11.27 7.39 -2.07
CA LYS A 150 12.34 7.36 -1.07
C LYS A 150 12.16 6.31 0.02
N THR A 151 10.91 5.91 0.29
CA THR A 151 10.56 4.90 1.31
C THR A 151 10.20 3.54 0.72
N THR A 152 10.35 3.35 -0.59
CA THR A 152 9.97 2.11 -1.28
C THR A 152 11.19 1.32 -1.73
N PHE A 153 11.34 0.11 -1.20
CA PHE A 153 12.54 -0.73 -1.38
C PHE A 153 12.15 -2.12 -1.89
N PHE A 154 12.06 -2.27 -3.21
CA PHE A 154 11.51 -3.48 -3.85
C PHE A 154 12.27 -4.76 -3.51
N GLU A 155 13.60 -4.73 -3.49
CA GLU A 155 14.42 -5.90 -3.15
C GLU A 155 14.15 -6.40 -1.72
N VAL A 156 13.90 -5.48 -0.78
CA VAL A 156 13.52 -5.84 0.60
C VAL A 156 12.14 -6.49 0.61
N TYR A 157 11.20 -6.00 -0.19
CA TYR A 157 9.86 -6.58 -0.30
C TYR A 157 9.91 -7.99 -0.92
N LYS A 158 10.55 -8.15 -2.09
CA LYS A 158 10.70 -9.45 -2.75
C LYS A 158 11.29 -10.47 -1.77
N TYR A 159 12.41 -10.14 -1.14
CA TYR A 159 13.05 -11.01 -0.14
C TYR A 159 12.14 -11.31 1.05
N GLY A 160 11.53 -10.29 1.66
CA GLY A 160 10.70 -10.43 2.86
C GLY A 160 9.49 -11.34 2.64
N TYR A 161 8.78 -11.14 1.54
CA TYR A 161 7.59 -11.95 1.21
C TYR A 161 7.96 -13.39 0.84
N LEU A 162 9.00 -13.61 0.04
CA LEU A 162 9.46 -14.96 -0.29
C LEU A 162 9.93 -15.70 0.95
N ARG A 163 10.66 -15.02 1.83
CA ARG A 163 11.10 -15.62 3.09
C ARG A 163 9.90 -15.99 3.96
N ALA A 164 8.92 -15.10 4.09
CA ALA A 164 7.71 -15.38 4.86
C ALA A 164 6.93 -16.58 4.30
N LYS A 165 6.70 -16.62 2.98
CA LYS A 165 6.02 -17.74 2.31
C LYS A 165 6.80 -19.03 2.44
N GLY A 166 8.12 -19.00 2.21
CA GLY A 166 8.96 -20.17 2.35
C GLY A 166 8.97 -20.71 3.77
N ARG A 167 8.99 -19.85 4.80
CA ARG A 167 8.80 -20.28 6.20
C ARG A 167 7.44 -20.94 6.41
N GLN A 168 6.36 -20.39 5.86
CA GLN A 168 5.04 -21.03 5.96
C GLN A 168 5.04 -22.43 5.35
N SER A 169 5.65 -22.62 4.18
CA SER A 169 5.76 -23.92 3.52
C SER A 169 6.71 -24.90 4.22
N HIS A 170 7.70 -24.42 4.96
CA HIS A 170 8.73 -25.24 5.63
C HIS A 170 8.60 -25.22 7.16
N GLY A 171 7.37 -25.20 7.68
CA GLY A 171 7.10 -25.38 9.11
C GLY A 171 7.71 -24.31 10.02
N GLY A 172 7.91 -23.09 9.51
CA GLY A 172 8.48 -21.95 10.22
C GLY A 172 10.02 -21.90 10.22
N SER A 173 10.70 -22.87 9.60
CA SER A 173 12.17 -22.96 9.56
C SER A 173 12.78 -22.00 8.54
N ASP A 174 13.90 -21.39 8.92
CA ASP A 174 14.78 -20.62 8.03
C ASP A 174 15.94 -21.46 7.45
N VAL A 175 15.97 -22.76 7.75
CA VAL A 175 17.09 -23.66 7.43
C VAL A 175 16.61 -24.78 6.52
N GLY A 176 17.48 -25.22 5.60
CA GLY A 176 17.24 -26.39 4.74
C GLY A 176 16.64 -26.08 3.37
N TRP A 177 16.53 -24.81 3.01
CA TRP A 177 16.01 -24.37 1.71
C TRP A 177 16.62 -23.02 1.29
N SER A 178 16.69 -22.79 -0.02
CA SER A 178 17.26 -21.57 -0.60
C SER A 178 16.14 -20.63 -1.03
N VAL A 179 16.32 -19.32 -0.76
CA VAL A 179 15.39 -18.28 -1.22
C VAL A 179 15.80 -17.82 -2.62
N ILE A 180 15.01 -18.12 -3.64
CA ILE A 180 15.21 -17.60 -5.01
C ILE A 180 14.37 -16.34 -5.16
N ILE A 181 15.04 -15.20 -5.38
CA ILE A 181 14.37 -13.90 -5.58
C ILE A 181 14.12 -13.69 -7.08
N PRO A 182 12.86 -13.59 -7.55
CA PRO A 182 12.54 -13.23 -8.92
C PRO A 182 13.17 -11.88 -9.27
N ARG A 183 13.86 -11.82 -10.42
CA ARG A 183 14.43 -10.55 -10.91
C ARG A 183 13.34 -9.62 -11.46
N GLY A 184 12.28 -10.19 -12.02
CA GLY A 184 11.13 -9.43 -12.51
C GLY A 184 10.18 -8.96 -11.40
N PRO A 185 9.23 -8.08 -11.74
CA PRO A 185 9.13 -7.41 -13.04
C PRO A 185 10.21 -6.31 -13.21
N VAL A 186 10.60 -6.02 -14.45
CA VAL A 186 11.58 -4.96 -14.78
C VAL A 186 10.92 -3.96 -15.75
N PRO A 187 10.87 -2.66 -15.43
CA PRO A 187 11.23 -2.05 -14.14
C PRO A 187 10.24 -2.44 -13.03
N ASP A 188 10.63 -2.23 -11.76
CA ASP A 188 9.74 -2.49 -10.62
C ASP A 188 8.47 -1.61 -10.69
N ILE A 189 8.62 -0.33 -11.03
CA ILE A 189 7.55 0.61 -11.39
C ILE A 189 7.91 1.28 -12.71
N GLU A 190 6.99 1.28 -13.67
CA GLU A 190 7.18 1.93 -14.97
C GLU A 190 7.32 3.45 -14.82
N PRO A 191 8.17 4.11 -15.62
CA PRO A 191 8.28 5.56 -15.61
C PRO A 191 6.96 6.23 -16.02
N LEU A 192 6.81 7.51 -15.68
CA LEU A 192 5.77 8.35 -16.28
C LEU A 192 6.11 8.59 -17.76
N THR A 193 5.10 8.74 -18.62
CA THR A 193 5.34 9.29 -19.96
C THR A 193 5.56 10.80 -19.89
N ASP A 194 6.16 11.38 -20.93
CA ASP A 194 6.37 12.83 -21.02
C ASP A 194 5.05 13.61 -20.87
N GLU A 195 3.93 13.08 -21.37
CA GLU A 195 2.60 13.66 -21.22
C GLU A 195 2.11 13.59 -19.79
N GLU A 196 2.26 12.45 -19.12
CA GLU A 196 1.83 12.27 -17.73
C GLU A 196 2.67 13.11 -16.77
N GLU A 197 3.97 13.21 -17.00
CA GLU A 197 4.86 14.10 -16.24
C GLU A 197 4.44 15.57 -16.44
N LYS A 198 4.15 15.97 -17.68
CA LYS A 198 3.60 17.31 -17.97
C LYS A 198 2.25 17.51 -17.31
N GLU A 199 1.35 16.54 -17.28
CA GLU A 199 0.04 16.66 -16.62
C GLU A 199 0.19 16.80 -15.10
N LEU A 200 1.09 16.01 -14.50
CA LEU A 200 1.41 16.07 -13.08
C LEU A 200 1.96 17.44 -12.69
N ILE A 201 2.88 17.98 -13.52
CA ILE A 201 3.46 19.32 -13.35
C ILE A 201 2.43 20.42 -13.68
N ASN A 202 1.69 20.35 -14.78
CA ASN A 202 0.77 21.40 -15.25
C ASN A 202 -0.53 21.45 -14.45
N GLY A 203 -0.97 20.34 -13.87
CA GLY A 203 -1.98 20.32 -12.81
C GLY A 203 -1.57 21.14 -11.58
N THR A 204 -0.28 21.51 -11.47
CA THR A 204 0.24 22.48 -10.50
C THR A 204 0.13 23.93 -11.00
N ALA A 205 0.22 24.16 -12.31
CA ALA A 205 0.28 25.50 -12.91
C ALA A 205 -1.09 26.07 -13.32
N GLN A 206 -2.06 25.26 -13.75
CA GLN A 206 -3.33 25.78 -14.27
C GLN A 206 -4.21 26.48 -13.22
N LYS A 207 -4.05 26.20 -11.91
CA LYS A 207 -4.91 26.77 -10.86
C LYS A 207 -4.30 27.92 -10.06
N PHE A 208 -2.98 28.17 -10.14
CA PHE A 208 -2.40 29.40 -9.59
C PHE A 208 -2.84 30.67 -10.35
N ASN A 209 -3.32 30.52 -11.59
CA ASN A 209 -3.90 31.60 -12.40
C ASN A 209 -5.42 31.78 -12.21
N GLY A 210 -6.03 31.09 -11.25
CA GLY A 210 -7.49 31.10 -11.00
C GLY A 210 -8.06 32.35 -10.31
N LEU A 211 -7.26 33.40 -10.07
CA LEU A 211 -7.79 34.72 -9.70
C LEU A 211 -8.09 35.51 -10.99
N ARG A 212 -9.20 35.17 -11.65
CA ARG A 212 -9.90 36.09 -12.54
C ARG A 212 -11.25 36.44 -11.93
N LEU A 213 -11.26 37.57 -11.21
CA LEU A 213 -12.46 38.39 -11.11
C LEU A 213 -12.77 38.86 -12.51
N ASP A 214 -13.91 38.46 -13.09
CA ASP A 214 -14.61 39.30 -14.05
C ASP A 214 -16.11 38.99 -14.05
N SER A 215 -16.83 40.09 -13.87
CA SER A 215 -18.27 40.29 -13.82
C SER A 215 -18.94 40.17 -15.19
N ASN A 216 -20.24 39.81 -15.15
CA ASN A 216 -21.30 40.01 -16.14
C ASN A 216 -21.40 39.06 -17.35
N GLY A 217 -22.62 38.53 -17.55
CA GLY A 217 -23.19 38.38 -18.90
C GLY A 217 -23.78 37.02 -19.29
N VAL A 218 -25.03 36.79 -18.89
CA VAL A 218 -26.15 36.15 -19.63
C VAL A 218 -25.83 35.34 -20.91
N GLY A 219 -26.34 34.10 -21.00
CA GLY A 219 -26.89 33.58 -22.26
C GLY A 219 -26.74 32.08 -22.58
N ALA A 220 -27.87 31.38 -22.54
CA ALA A 220 -28.32 30.29 -23.42
C ALA A 220 -27.66 28.89 -23.39
N SER A 221 -28.46 27.90 -22.94
CA SER A 221 -28.39 26.49 -23.38
C SER A 221 -28.70 26.35 -24.88
N PRO A 222 -28.26 25.24 -25.50
CA PRO A 222 -29.26 24.25 -25.88
C PRO A 222 -28.86 22.78 -25.67
N THR A 223 -29.92 22.03 -25.43
CA THR A 223 -30.15 20.58 -25.45
C THR A 223 -29.30 19.73 -26.41
N SER A 224 -28.85 18.56 -25.94
CA SER A 224 -28.69 17.38 -26.80
C SER A 224 -29.27 16.14 -26.11
N ASN A 225 -30.11 15.43 -26.87
CA ASN A 225 -30.86 14.24 -26.49
C ASN A 225 -29.93 13.03 -26.30
N ASN A 226 -30.12 12.29 -25.21
CA ASN A 226 -29.57 10.94 -25.04
C ASN A 226 -30.73 9.92 -25.11
N PRO A 227 -30.77 9.01 -26.10
CA PRO A 227 -31.93 8.15 -26.37
C PRO A 227 -31.92 6.80 -25.62
N PHE A 228 -31.11 6.62 -24.59
CA PHE A 228 -31.10 5.40 -23.78
C PHE A 228 -31.58 5.65 -22.35
N SER A 229 -32.88 5.89 -22.22
CA SER A 229 -33.62 5.77 -20.96
C SER A 229 -34.54 4.55 -21.06
N ALA A 230 -34.25 3.53 -20.25
CA ALA A 230 -35.17 2.44 -19.97
C ALA A 230 -35.33 2.31 -18.44
N GLN A 231 -36.36 2.95 -17.91
CA GLN A 231 -37.14 2.46 -16.77
C GLN A 231 -37.97 1.27 -17.31
N GLY A 232 -38.36 0.19 -16.63
CA GLY A 232 -38.37 -0.23 -15.24
C GLY A 232 -39.37 -1.42 -15.16
N GLU A 233 -39.50 -2.04 -13.98
CA GLU A 233 -40.45 -3.11 -13.59
C GLU A 233 -40.10 -4.54 -14.05
N GLY A 234 -40.19 -5.63 -13.27
CA GLY A 234 -40.68 -5.91 -11.92
C GLY A 234 -40.80 -7.44 -11.74
N ARG A 235 -41.05 -7.93 -10.50
CA ARG A 235 -41.23 -9.34 -10.03
C ARG A 235 -39.91 -10.09 -9.74
N GLY A 236 -39.66 -10.74 -8.60
CA GLY A 236 -40.53 -11.24 -7.52
C GLY A 236 -40.37 -12.77 -7.41
N MET A 237 -39.58 -13.25 -6.44
CA MET A 237 -39.56 -14.59 -5.79
C MET A 237 -38.24 -14.67 -4.99
N GLY A 238 -38.12 -15.08 -3.71
CA GLY A 238 -39.00 -15.84 -2.83
C GLY A 238 -38.25 -17.06 -2.29
N ALA A 239 -38.16 -17.18 -0.95
CA ALA A 239 -37.77 -18.34 -0.13
C ALA A 239 -36.26 -18.70 -0.02
N ILE A 240 -35.60 -18.72 1.15
CA ILE A 240 -35.80 -19.35 2.50
C ILE A 240 -35.12 -20.73 2.61
N PHE A 241 -34.56 -20.97 3.81
CA PHE A 241 -33.93 -22.14 4.45
C PHE A 241 -32.39 -22.09 4.49
N GLY A 242 -31.71 -22.10 5.64
CA GLY A 242 -32.10 -22.35 7.04
C GLY A 242 -31.21 -23.45 7.64
N ALA A 243 -30.56 -23.14 8.78
CA ALA A 243 -30.12 -24.03 9.89
C ALA A 243 -29.38 -25.33 9.56
N ASP A 244 -28.47 -25.91 10.34
CA ASP A 244 -27.78 -25.70 11.62
C ASP A 244 -26.70 -26.82 11.66
N VAL A 245 -25.85 -26.82 12.69
CA VAL A 245 -25.03 -27.93 13.25
C VAL A 245 -23.83 -28.45 12.42
N ASP A 246 -22.67 -28.85 12.95
CA ASP A 246 -22.17 -29.08 14.31
C ASP A 246 -20.62 -29.08 14.29
N SER A 247 -19.99 -28.78 15.43
CA SER A 247 -18.56 -29.06 15.66
C SER A 247 -18.30 -30.57 15.82
N PRO A 248 -17.06 -31.04 15.63
CA PRO A 248 -16.43 -31.68 16.79
C PRO A 248 -14.94 -31.35 16.99
N THR A 249 -14.61 -31.33 18.27
CA THR A 249 -13.31 -31.44 18.91
C THR A 249 -12.65 -32.79 18.65
N ASP A 250 -11.31 -32.82 18.64
CA ASP A 250 -10.38 -33.84 19.20
C ASP A 250 -8.97 -33.52 18.62
N GLY A 251 -7.84 -33.50 19.32
CA GLY A 251 -7.49 -34.07 20.61
C GLY A 251 -6.47 -35.21 20.46
N VAL A 252 -5.25 -34.98 19.94
CA VAL A 252 -4.15 -35.98 20.03
C VAL A 252 -2.77 -35.33 20.17
N ALA A 253 -1.96 -35.88 21.08
CA ALA A 253 -0.68 -35.39 21.57
C ALA A 253 0.56 -36.16 21.06
N SER A 254 1.73 -35.55 21.29
CA SER A 254 3.10 -36.10 21.50
C SER A 254 4.03 -36.36 20.29
N PRO A 255 5.38 -36.45 20.46
CA PRO A 255 6.26 -35.96 21.55
C PRO A 255 7.53 -35.19 21.07
N MET A 256 8.26 -34.65 22.06
CA MET A 256 9.59 -34.03 21.97
C MET A 256 10.72 -35.00 21.59
N THR A 257 11.73 -34.51 20.86
CA THR A 257 13.12 -34.99 20.96
C THR A 257 14.10 -33.83 20.85
N SER A 258 15.00 -33.73 21.83
CA SER A 258 16.11 -32.77 21.90
C SER A 258 17.30 -33.23 21.07
N THR A 259 17.97 -32.32 20.36
CA THR A 259 19.40 -32.47 20.07
C THR A 259 20.08 -31.10 19.94
N THR A 260 21.03 -30.85 20.83
CA THR A 260 21.96 -29.72 20.92
C THR A 260 23.18 -29.95 20.04
N VAL A 261 23.52 -29.03 19.11
CA VAL A 261 24.89 -28.73 18.63
C VAL A 261 24.81 -27.33 17.95
N GLY A 262 25.39 -26.25 18.46
CA GLY A 262 26.81 -25.86 18.33
C GLY A 262 26.95 -24.65 17.38
N SER A 263 27.12 -23.44 17.94
CA SER A 263 27.40 -22.21 17.17
C SER A 263 28.86 -22.13 16.71
N PRO A 264 29.13 -21.47 15.58
CA PRO A 264 30.37 -20.69 15.47
C PRO A 264 30.14 -19.24 15.03
N SER A 265 30.63 -18.34 15.90
CA SER A 265 31.56 -17.26 15.61
C SER A 265 31.25 -16.28 14.45
N ALA A 266 30.89 -15.06 14.85
CA ALA A 266 30.88 -13.87 14.01
C ALA A 266 32.31 -13.42 13.63
N SER A 267 32.57 -13.22 12.35
CA SER A 267 33.68 -12.39 11.86
C SER A 267 33.13 -11.07 11.31
N ARG A 268 33.58 -9.95 11.92
CA ARG A 268 33.45 -8.58 11.41
C ARG A 268 34.14 -8.49 10.04
N ALA A 269 33.42 -8.06 9.01
CA ALA A 269 34.01 -7.66 7.74
C ALA A 269 33.31 -6.42 7.18
N GLY A 270 34.13 -5.38 6.94
CA GLY A 270 34.03 -4.34 5.90
C GLY A 270 32.73 -3.58 5.69
N ASP A 271 32.71 -2.29 6.08
CA ASP A 271 31.81 -1.29 5.51
C ASP A 271 32.20 -0.99 4.04
N ASP A 272 31.79 -1.86 3.11
CA ASP A 272 31.56 -1.48 1.70
C ASP A 272 30.32 -0.60 1.55
N ASP A 273 30.53 0.51 0.87
CA ASP A 273 29.57 1.58 0.57
C ASP A 273 28.61 1.28 -0.59
N ASN A 274 28.25 0.02 -0.84
CA ASN A 274 27.28 -0.27 -1.91
C ASN A 274 25.83 0.04 -1.47
N GLU A 275 25.25 1.14 -1.95
CA GLU A 275 23.86 1.57 -1.67
C GLU A 275 22.79 0.53 -2.09
N THR A 276 23.15 -0.33 -3.03
CA THR A 276 22.24 -1.28 -3.67
C THR A 276 22.06 -2.57 -2.87
N GLY A 277 22.93 -2.82 -1.87
CA GLY A 277 22.88 -4.05 -1.07
C GLY A 277 23.45 -5.27 -1.76
N PHE A 278 24.09 -5.10 -2.92
CA PHE A 278 24.79 -6.17 -3.64
C PHE A 278 26.28 -6.16 -3.26
N ASP A 279 26.93 -7.33 -3.27
CA ASP A 279 28.40 -7.38 -3.22
C ASP A 279 29.03 -7.25 -4.62
N GLU A 280 30.36 -7.28 -4.66
CA GLU A 280 31.15 -7.23 -5.90
C GLU A 280 30.85 -8.37 -6.88
N ASN A 281 30.24 -9.46 -6.40
CA ASN A 281 29.85 -10.62 -7.21
C ASN A 281 28.38 -10.56 -7.67
N GLY A 282 27.64 -9.50 -7.31
CA GLY A 282 26.22 -9.34 -7.64
C GLY A 282 25.27 -10.16 -6.77
N GLU A 283 25.74 -10.67 -5.62
CA GLU A 283 24.89 -11.34 -4.63
C GLU A 283 24.20 -10.31 -3.72
N PHE A 284 22.89 -10.47 -3.52
CA PHE A 284 22.10 -9.56 -2.68
C PHE A 284 22.23 -9.92 -1.20
N HIS A 285 22.63 -8.95 -0.36
CA HIS A 285 22.79 -9.09 1.08
C HIS A 285 21.66 -8.36 1.85
N PRO A 286 20.47 -8.98 2.00
CA PRO A 286 19.29 -8.32 2.56
C PRO A 286 19.47 -7.86 4.01
N ARG A 287 20.19 -8.63 4.83
CA ARG A 287 20.47 -8.27 6.23
C ARG A 287 21.30 -7.00 6.36
N ARG A 288 22.21 -6.75 5.41
CA ARG A 288 23.05 -5.55 5.36
C ARG A 288 22.22 -4.33 4.97
N MET A 289 21.36 -4.48 3.96
CA MET A 289 20.38 -3.46 3.54
C MET A 289 19.42 -3.09 4.67
N ILE A 290 18.75 -4.07 5.27
CA ILE A 290 17.78 -3.84 6.36
C ILE A 290 18.48 -3.17 7.55
N LYS A 291 19.68 -3.64 7.94
CA LYS A 291 20.45 -3.06 9.05
C LYS A 291 20.86 -1.61 8.75
N ARG A 292 21.42 -1.32 7.56
CA ARG A 292 21.86 0.03 7.16
C ARG A 292 20.68 1.02 7.08
N ARG A 293 19.54 0.59 6.55
CA ARG A 293 18.36 1.46 6.36
C ARG A 293 17.51 1.63 7.62
N THR A 294 17.58 0.72 8.57
CA THR A 294 17.02 0.93 9.92
C THR A 294 17.93 1.78 10.82
N THR A 295 19.19 1.97 10.43
CA THR A 295 20.16 2.85 11.13
C THR A 295 20.21 4.29 10.60
N TYR A 296 19.25 4.77 9.81
CA TYR A 296 19.29 6.16 9.33
C TYR A 296 19.10 7.18 10.45
N GLY A 297 20.22 7.79 10.84
CA GLY A 297 20.35 9.05 11.58
C GLY A 297 20.58 8.86 13.08
N GLU A 298 21.73 9.34 13.60
CA GLU A 298 21.90 9.56 15.05
C GLU A 298 20.73 10.37 15.63
N GLU A 299 20.13 11.25 14.82
CA GLU A 299 18.95 12.02 15.16
C GLU A 299 17.68 11.17 15.32
N ASN A 300 17.37 10.26 14.38
CA ASN A 300 16.23 9.36 14.53
C ASN A 300 16.43 8.36 15.66
N ALA A 301 17.67 7.94 15.94
CA ALA A 301 17.98 7.12 17.11
C ALA A 301 17.72 7.89 18.42
N LYS A 302 17.97 9.21 18.46
CA LYS A 302 17.60 10.08 19.58
C LYS A 302 16.09 10.18 19.72
N TRP A 303 15.35 10.40 18.63
CA TRP A 303 13.89 10.42 18.61
C TRP A 303 13.27 9.09 19.06
N TYR A 304 13.77 7.96 18.55
CA TYR A 304 13.29 6.63 18.93
C TYR A 304 13.57 6.31 20.41
N LYS A 305 14.74 6.72 20.94
CA LYS A 305 15.04 6.63 22.38
C LYS A 305 14.13 7.54 23.21
N ALA A 306 13.85 8.77 22.75
CA ALA A 306 12.94 9.69 23.41
C ALA A 306 11.51 9.15 23.42
N ALA A 307 11.02 8.61 22.30
CA ALA A 307 9.71 7.97 22.17
C ALA A 307 9.60 6.74 23.08
N LYS A 308 10.59 5.84 23.11
CA LYS A 308 10.60 4.70 24.05
C LYS A 308 10.60 5.14 25.52
N LYS A 309 11.31 6.22 25.84
CA LYS A 309 11.35 6.80 27.20
C LYS A 309 9.99 7.41 27.57
N ALA A 310 9.30 8.05 26.63
CA ALA A 310 7.95 8.57 26.81
C ALA A 310 6.93 7.45 27.02
N VAL A 311 6.96 6.39 26.19
CA VAL A 311 6.10 5.19 26.32
C VAL A 311 6.29 4.50 27.67
N LYS A 312 7.54 4.37 28.14
CA LYS A 312 7.85 3.80 29.47
C LYS A 312 7.33 4.68 30.62
N LYS A 313 7.24 6.00 30.41
CA LYS A 313 6.72 6.96 31.40
C LYS A 313 5.19 7.02 31.41
N SER A 314 4.54 6.78 30.27
CA SER A 314 3.07 6.80 30.13
C SER A 314 2.39 5.45 30.35
N GLY A 315 3.15 4.35 30.52
CA GLY A 315 2.60 3.02 30.77
C GLY A 315 1.89 2.38 29.57
N ALA A 316 2.09 2.92 28.36
CA ALA A 316 1.47 2.40 27.16
C ALA A 316 2.09 1.04 26.73
N PRO A 317 1.28 0.10 26.20
CA PRO A 317 1.78 -1.22 25.78
C PRO A 317 2.83 -1.11 24.68
N THR A 318 3.86 -1.94 24.78
CA THR A 318 4.95 -2.05 23.80
C THR A 318 4.41 -2.44 22.43
N MET A 319 4.33 -1.45 21.52
CA MET A 319 4.08 -1.69 20.10
C MET A 319 5.31 -2.39 19.49
N HIS A 320 5.16 -3.65 19.11
CA HIS A 320 6.07 -4.33 18.21
C HIS A 320 5.90 -3.68 16.83
N LEU A 321 6.70 -2.65 16.55
CA LEU A 321 6.92 -2.19 15.18
C LEU A 321 7.70 -3.30 14.46
N ALA A 322 6.99 -4.15 13.74
CA ALA A 322 7.57 -5.01 12.73
C ALA A 322 8.04 -4.12 11.58
N LEU A 323 9.33 -3.79 11.60
CA LEU A 323 10.08 -3.24 10.47
C LEU A 323 10.59 -4.37 9.59
#